data_AF-A0A1Y2HHS6-F1
#
_entry.id   AF-A0A1Y2HHS6-F1
#
_cell.length_a   1.000
_cell.length_b   1.000
_cell.length_c   1.000
_cell.angle_alpha   90.00
_cell.angle_beta   90.00
_cell.angle_gamma   90.00
#
_symmetry.space_group_name_H-M   'P 1'
#
loop_
_entity.id
_entity.type
_entity.pdbx_description
1 polymer ?
#
loop_
_entity_poly.entity_id
_entity_poly.type
_entity_poly.pdbx_seq_one_letter_code
_entity_poly.pdbx_strand_id
1 'polypeptide(L)'
;MLSTTYAIQGFLFFLAHPSLWLAALCPFLLVIVCSIASTLAVFIVLYPGFSILLVKQAQWAPGWAWTLGFFVALVLSALVSLILFAALPPAYLDVVFRKTLLLRGGPAADLLRRQANGDDKVGASCAQNCGACIKVSIFIRIAIAILTFPIHAVPVLGTFAWIYLNGACMMWEYHQSWFDLYNVGYIKQKAYIKTNWSQYWQAGMLAQALEMIPLFNWLFCWSNAVGAALFVADLEASGKFPSEMPPPILTSDSREQLMAPGQAEAGGVYGTSR
;
A
#
# COMPACT_ATOMS: atom_id res chain seq x y z
N MET A 1 -25.15 5.03 -10.35
CA MET A 1 -24.02 5.34 -11.26
C MET A 1 -23.17 4.08 -11.40
N LEU A 2 -22.63 3.77 -12.59
CA LEU A 2 -21.71 2.64 -12.72
C LEU A 2 -20.45 2.90 -11.89
N SER A 3 -20.05 1.93 -11.07
CA SER A 3 -18.85 2.02 -10.21
C SER A 3 -17.55 2.19 -11.01
N THR A 4 -17.55 1.89 -12.31
CA THR A 4 -16.43 2.13 -13.23
C THR A 4 -16.19 3.61 -13.53
N THR A 5 -17.20 4.47 -13.36
CA THR A 5 -17.08 5.91 -13.65
C THR A 5 -16.05 6.59 -12.72
N TYR A 6 -15.85 6.05 -11.52
CA TYR A 6 -14.95 6.63 -10.52
C TYR A 6 -13.48 6.60 -10.92
N ALA A 7 -13.05 5.66 -11.77
CA ALA A 7 -11.67 5.64 -12.27
C ALA A 7 -11.39 6.89 -13.14
N ILE A 8 -12.32 7.23 -14.04
CA ILE A 8 -12.22 8.41 -14.89
C ILE A 8 -12.41 9.70 -14.08
N GLN A 9 -13.39 9.73 -13.18
CA GLN A 9 -13.60 10.87 -12.29
C GLN A 9 -12.40 11.12 -11.39
N GLY A 10 -11.79 10.06 -10.84
CA GLY A 10 -10.57 10.14 -10.04
C GLY A 10 -9.41 10.74 -10.83
N PHE A 11 -9.23 10.31 -12.08
CA PHE A 11 -8.22 10.88 -12.98
C PHE A 11 -8.45 12.37 -13.25
N LEU A 12 -9.67 12.76 -13.64
CA LEU A 12 -10.00 14.16 -13.90
C LEU A 12 -9.87 15.02 -12.63
N PHE A 13 -10.32 14.51 -11.48
CA PHE A 13 -10.21 15.19 -10.20
C PHE A 13 -8.75 15.35 -9.76
N PHE A 14 -7.93 14.32 -9.97
CA PHE A 14 -6.49 14.37 -9.72
C PHE A 14 -5.84 15.46 -10.57
N LEU A 15 -6.15 15.54 -11.88
CA LEU A 15 -5.62 16.60 -12.75
C LEU A 15 -6.08 18.00 -12.35
N ALA A 16 -7.31 18.13 -11.84
CA ALA A 16 -7.88 19.43 -11.45
C ALA A 16 -7.29 19.99 -10.13
N HIS A 17 -6.63 19.17 -9.30
CA HIS A 17 -6.16 19.58 -7.97
C HIS A 17 -4.64 19.40 -7.83
N PRO A 18 -3.84 20.45 -8.11
CA PRO A 18 -2.37 20.40 -8.00
C PRO A 18 -1.84 20.02 -6.61
N SER A 19 -2.63 20.28 -5.57
CA SER A 19 -2.28 19.89 -4.19
C SER A 19 -2.13 18.37 -4.01
N LEU A 20 -2.82 17.56 -4.84
CA LEU A 20 -2.71 16.10 -4.83
C LEU A 20 -1.42 15.64 -5.53
N TRP A 21 -0.94 16.38 -6.53
CA TRP A 21 0.30 16.04 -7.24
C TRP A 21 1.51 16.13 -6.33
N LEU A 22 1.57 17.14 -5.45
CA LEU A 22 2.67 17.26 -4.50
C LEU A 22 2.69 16.09 -3.50
N ALA A 23 1.50 15.62 -3.08
CA ALA A 23 1.37 14.46 -2.19
C ALA A 23 1.78 13.15 -2.89
N ALA A 24 1.53 13.02 -4.20
CA ALA A 24 1.97 11.89 -5.02
C ALA A 24 3.46 11.95 -5.39
N LEU A 25 4.01 13.15 -5.62
CA LEU A 25 5.40 13.34 -6.06
C LEU A 25 6.40 13.17 -4.91
N CYS A 26 6.05 13.57 -3.68
CA CYS A 26 6.93 13.42 -2.51
C CYS A 26 7.45 11.99 -2.31
N PRO A 27 6.60 10.94 -2.24
CA PRO A 27 7.08 9.57 -2.07
C PRO A 27 7.90 9.06 -3.25
N PHE A 28 7.58 9.51 -4.47
CA PHE A 28 8.35 9.13 -5.64
C PHE A 28 9.78 9.65 -5.58
N LEU A 29 9.94 10.95 -5.24
CA LEU A 29 11.25 11.55 -5.03
C LEU A 29 11.98 10.89 -3.85
N LEU A 30 11.28 10.59 -2.76
CA LEU A 30 11.85 9.90 -1.61
C LEU A 30 12.39 8.52 -1.99
N VAL A 31 11.64 7.70 -2.75
CA VAL A 31 12.10 6.40 -3.25
C VAL A 31 13.36 6.55 -4.11
N ILE A 32 13.40 7.54 -5.00
CA ILE A 32 14.57 7.82 -5.84
C ILE A 32 15.79 8.15 -4.97
N VAL A 33 15.65 9.07 -4.02
CA VAL A 33 16.74 9.50 -3.13
C VAL A 33 17.22 8.34 -2.27
N CYS A 34 16.31 7.59 -1.64
CA CYS A 34 16.65 6.42 -0.83
C CYS A 34 17.29 5.31 -1.67
N SER A 35 16.82 5.07 -2.90
CA SER A 35 17.40 4.10 -3.82
C SER A 35 18.83 4.49 -4.20
N ILE A 36 19.07 5.74 -4.63
CA ILE A 36 20.41 6.25 -4.94
C ILE A 36 21.33 6.13 -3.73
N ALA A 37 20.89 6.60 -2.56
CA ALA A 37 21.67 6.53 -1.33
C ALA A 37 22.03 5.08 -0.95
N SER A 38 21.06 4.16 -1.06
CA SER A 38 21.30 2.75 -0.76
C SER A 38 22.26 2.08 -1.74
N THR A 39 22.15 2.38 -3.03
CA THR A 39 23.06 1.88 -4.06
C THR A 39 24.47 2.40 -3.83
N LEU A 40 24.64 3.70 -3.56
CA LEU A 40 25.94 4.27 -3.23
C LEU A 40 26.54 3.62 -1.97
N ALA A 41 25.74 3.41 -0.93
CA ALA A 41 26.21 2.74 0.29
C ALA A 41 26.68 1.30 0.02
N VAL A 42 25.94 0.54 -0.80
CA VAL A 42 26.33 -0.82 -1.20
C VAL A 42 27.64 -0.81 -1.99
N PHE A 43 27.81 0.10 -2.96
CA PHE A 43 29.00 0.17 -3.80
C PHE A 43 30.24 0.76 -3.09
N ILE A 44 30.06 1.65 -2.12
CA ILE A 44 31.16 2.24 -1.37
C ILE A 44 31.63 1.32 -0.24
N VAL A 45 30.71 0.63 0.44
CA VAL A 45 31.04 -0.14 1.65
C VAL A 45 31.06 -1.63 1.38
N LEU A 46 29.95 -2.20 0.89
CA LEU A 46 29.78 -3.64 0.80
C LEU A 46 30.57 -4.25 -0.37
N TYR A 47 30.61 -3.58 -1.52
CA TYR A 47 31.35 -4.05 -2.70
C TYR A 47 32.83 -4.29 -2.41
N PRO A 48 33.62 -3.29 -1.96
CA PRO A 48 35.03 -3.53 -1.67
C PRO A 48 35.22 -4.48 -0.48
N GLY A 49 34.36 -4.39 0.55
CA GLY A 49 34.41 -5.29 1.71
C GLY A 49 34.27 -6.75 1.31
N PHE A 50 33.26 -7.08 0.51
CA PHE A 50 33.01 -8.45 0.06
C PHE A 50 34.12 -8.96 -0.88
N SER A 51 34.58 -8.15 -1.84
CA SER A 51 35.67 -8.54 -2.75
C SER A 51 36.99 -8.80 -2.01
N ILE A 52 37.33 -7.98 -1.02
CA ILE A 52 38.53 -8.19 -0.19
C ILE A 52 38.40 -9.46 0.66
N LEU A 53 37.21 -9.76 1.20
CA LEU A 53 36.97 -10.99 1.94
C LEU A 53 37.16 -12.23 1.06
N LEU A 54 36.68 -12.21 -0.19
CA LEU A 54 36.90 -13.31 -1.14
C LEU A 54 38.39 -13.53 -1.47
N VAL A 55 39.15 -12.45 -1.63
CA VAL A 55 40.61 -12.56 -1.85
C VAL A 55 41.31 -13.09 -0.60
N LYS A 56 41.01 -12.56 0.59
CA LYS A 56 41.75 -12.86 1.82
C LYS A 56 41.36 -14.19 2.46
N GLN A 57 40.08 -14.52 2.51
CA GLN A 57 39.59 -15.72 3.20
C GLN A 57 39.38 -16.88 2.25
N ALA A 58 38.75 -16.62 1.09
CA ALA A 58 38.48 -17.67 0.11
C ALA A 58 39.66 -17.91 -0.84
N GLN A 59 40.71 -17.07 -0.82
CA GLN A 59 41.90 -17.17 -1.67
C GLN A 59 41.56 -17.15 -3.17
N TRP A 60 40.48 -16.46 -3.55
CA TRP A 60 40.10 -16.31 -4.95
C TRP A 60 41.07 -15.38 -5.68
N ALA A 61 41.29 -15.65 -6.98
CA ALA A 61 42.05 -14.76 -7.83
C ALA A 61 41.40 -13.36 -7.83
N PRO A 62 42.19 -12.26 -7.71
CA PRO A 62 41.64 -10.92 -7.56
C PRO A 62 40.60 -10.56 -8.63
N GLY A 63 40.89 -10.82 -9.91
CA GLY A 63 39.96 -10.51 -11.00
C GLY A 63 38.56 -11.12 -10.82
N TRP A 64 38.48 -12.38 -10.40
CA TRP A 64 37.20 -13.07 -10.18
C TRP A 64 36.48 -12.57 -8.93
N ALA A 65 37.22 -12.29 -7.85
CA ALA A 65 36.65 -11.77 -6.61
C ALA A 65 36.02 -10.37 -6.78
N TRP A 66 36.67 -9.49 -7.53
CA TRP A 66 36.13 -8.16 -7.84
C TRP A 66 34.96 -8.22 -8.83
N THR A 67 35.00 -9.13 -9.80
CA THR A 67 33.90 -9.33 -10.76
C THR A 67 32.65 -9.87 -10.07
N LEU A 68 32.80 -10.92 -9.24
CA LEU A 68 31.67 -11.47 -8.49
C LEU A 68 31.10 -10.44 -7.51
N GLY A 69 31.97 -9.71 -6.80
CA GLY A 69 31.52 -8.66 -5.88
C GLY A 69 30.70 -7.56 -6.56
N PHE A 70 31.04 -7.21 -7.81
CA PHE A 70 30.26 -6.24 -8.59
C PHE A 70 28.84 -6.75 -8.87
N PHE A 71 28.69 -8.00 -9.32
CA PHE A 71 27.37 -8.59 -9.56
C PHE A 71 26.56 -8.76 -8.28
N VAL A 72 27.20 -9.16 -7.17
CA VAL A 72 26.53 -9.25 -5.86
C VAL A 72 26.05 -7.87 -5.40
N ALA A 73 26.88 -6.83 -5.55
CA ALA A 73 26.50 -5.45 -5.23
C ALA A 73 25.33 -4.97 -6.09
N LEU A 74 25.32 -5.27 -7.39
CA LEU A 74 24.18 -4.99 -8.28
C LEU A 74 22.90 -5.67 -7.79
N VAL A 75 22.93 -6.97 -7.55
CA VAL A 75 21.77 -7.72 -7.07
C VAL A 75 21.26 -7.15 -5.74
N LEU A 76 22.16 -6.88 -4.79
CA LEU A 76 21.78 -6.33 -3.50
C LEU A 76 21.17 -4.93 -3.61
N SER A 77 21.75 -4.05 -4.43
CA SER A 77 21.20 -2.71 -4.67
C SER A 77 19.82 -2.76 -5.34
N ALA A 78 19.60 -3.72 -6.25
CA ALA A 78 18.31 -3.95 -6.86
C ALA A 78 17.30 -4.48 -5.84
N LEU A 79 17.67 -5.42 -4.98
CA LEU A 79 16.82 -5.94 -3.91
C LEU A 79 16.39 -4.85 -2.92
N VAL A 80 17.33 -4.00 -2.48
CA VAL A 80 17.01 -2.88 -1.57
C VAL A 80 16.06 -1.90 -2.26
N SER A 81 16.31 -1.57 -3.53
CA SER A 81 15.45 -0.65 -4.29
C SER A 81 14.04 -1.23 -4.49
N LEU A 82 13.91 -2.54 -4.75
CA LEU A 82 12.62 -3.22 -4.85
C LEU A 82 11.85 -3.20 -3.53
N ILE A 83 12.53 -3.42 -2.41
CA ILE A 83 11.96 -3.35 -1.06
C ILE A 83 11.42 -1.93 -0.78
N LEU A 84 12.21 -0.90 -1.07
CA LEU A 84 11.80 0.50 -0.91
C LEU A 84 10.58 0.83 -1.77
N PHE A 85 10.58 0.41 -3.03
CA PHE A 85 9.46 0.60 -3.95
C PHE A 85 8.20 -0.18 -3.55
N ALA A 86 8.34 -1.35 -2.93
CA ALA A 86 7.20 -2.13 -2.46
C ALA A 86 6.59 -1.59 -1.15
N ALA A 87 7.39 -0.95 -0.29
CA ALA A 87 6.98 -0.52 1.04
C ALA A 87 6.47 0.92 1.09
N LEU A 88 7.11 1.84 0.36
CA LEU A 88 6.84 3.27 0.48
C LEU A 88 5.52 3.68 -0.19
N PRO A 89 5.27 3.43 -1.49
CA PRO A 89 4.06 3.93 -2.18
C PRO A 89 2.73 3.59 -1.50
N PRO A 90 2.47 2.36 -0.98
CA PRO A 90 1.20 2.04 -0.33
C PRO A 90 0.87 2.95 0.85
N ALA A 91 1.86 3.33 1.67
CA ALA A 91 1.65 4.22 2.81
C ALA A 91 1.24 5.64 2.39
N TYR A 92 1.57 6.05 1.16
CA TYR A 92 1.24 7.36 0.63
C TYR A 92 -0.08 7.36 -0.15
N LEU A 93 -0.53 6.22 -0.67
CA LEU A 93 -1.86 6.10 -1.26
C LEU A 93 -2.94 6.48 -0.24
N ASP A 94 -2.78 6.08 1.02
CA ASP A 94 -3.66 6.48 2.12
C ASP A 94 -3.68 8.01 2.35
N VAL A 95 -2.51 8.66 2.23
CA VAL A 95 -2.40 10.12 2.37
C VAL A 95 -3.16 10.82 1.25
N VAL A 96 -2.99 10.37 0.01
CA VAL A 96 -3.71 10.93 -1.16
C VAL A 96 -5.21 10.67 -1.05
N PHE A 97 -5.61 9.47 -0.61
CA PHE A 97 -7.00 9.12 -0.35
C PHE A 97 -7.64 10.06 0.68
N ARG A 98 -7.03 10.22 1.86
CA ARG A 98 -7.54 11.09 2.93
C ARG A 98 -7.56 12.56 2.51
N LYS A 99 -6.54 13.03 1.80
CA LYS A 99 -6.51 14.40 1.26
C LYS A 99 -7.63 14.63 0.23
N THR A 100 -7.94 13.62 -0.57
CA THR A 100 -9.06 13.67 -1.52
C THR A 100 -10.40 13.79 -0.78
N LEU A 101 -10.61 13.02 0.29
CA LEU A 101 -11.81 13.16 1.13
C LEU A 101 -11.93 14.57 1.72
N LEU A 102 -10.83 15.16 2.20
CA LEU A 102 -10.82 16.54 2.71
C LEU A 102 -11.19 17.59 1.65
N LEU A 103 -10.77 17.38 0.40
CA LEU A 103 -11.10 18.26 -0.74
C LEU A 103 -12.54 18.07 -1.22
N ARG A 104 -13.03 16.82 -1.24
CA ARG A 104 -14.41 16.50 -1.62
C ARG A 104 -15.43 16.98 -0.58
N GLY A 105 -15.05 16.95 0.70
CA GLY A 105 -15.94 17.25 1.81
C GLY A 105 -16.84 16.07 2.19
N GLY A 106 -17.75 16.30 3.15
CA GLY A 106 -18.70 15.30 3.63
C GLY A 106 -18.34 14.69 5.00
N PRO A 107 -19.07 13.65 5.44
CA PRO A 107 -18.93 13.07 6.78
C PRO A 107 -17.52 12.57 7.08
N ALA A 108 -16.87 11.84 6.16
CA ALA A 108 -15.48 11.41 6.34
C ALA A 108 -14.50 12.59 6.48
N ALA A 109 -14.71 13.67 5.74
CA ALA A 109 -13.87 14.86 5.85
C ALA A 109 -13.99 15.50 7.23
N ASP A 110 -15.20 15.54 7.80
CA ASP A 110 -15.43 16.07 9.14
C ASP A 110 -14.78 15.20 10.22
N LEU A 111 -14.84 13.87 10.08
CA LEU A 111 -14.13 12.95 10.97
C LEU A 111 -12.62 13.14 10.90
N LEU A 112 -12.06 13.26 9.68
CA LEU A 112 -10.63 13.52 9.49
C LEU A 112 -10.20 14.87 10.09
N ARG A 113 -11.02 15.92 9.95
CA ARG A 113 -10.76 17.24 10.59
C ARG A 113 -10.81 17.17 12.12
N ARG A 114 -11.72 16.37 12.68
CA ARG A 114 -11.78 16.15 14.14
C ARG A 114 -10.56 15.39 14.64
N GLN A 115 -10.12 14.35 13.92
CA GLN A 115 -8.86 13.66 14.21
C GLN A 115 -7.67 14.63 14.12
N ALA A 116 -7.70 15.57 13.16
CA ALA A 116 -6.65 16.58 13.00
C ALA A 116 -6.56 17.61 14.12
N ASN A 117 -7.70 17.97 14.70
CA ASN A 117 -7.77 18.97 15.76
C ASN A 117 -7.57 18.36 17.16
N GLY A 118 -7.79 17.05 17.33
CA GLY A 118 -7.64 16.34 18.61
C GLY A 118 -6.28 15.66 18.80
N ASP A 119 -5.49 15.53 17.74
CA ASP A 119 -4.17 14.89 17.74
C ASP A 119 -3.22 15.81 16.97
N ASP A 120 -2.13 16.27 17.60
CA ASP A 120 -1.12 17.22 17.05
C ASP A 120 -0.36 16.68 15.80
N LYS A 121 -0.88 15.66 15.12
CA LYS A 121 -0.17 14.82 14.15
C LYS A 121 -0.84 14.69 12.79
N VAL A 122 -1.89 15.44 12.47
CA VAL A 122 -2.47 15.39 11.10
C VAL A 122 -1.74 16.29 10.10
N GLY A 123 -0.68 16.96 10.54
CA GLY A 123 0.34 17.55 9.67
C GLY A 123 1.58 16.66 9.49
N ALA A 124 1.46 15.33 9.60
CA ALA A 124 2.61 14.43 9.50
C ALA A 124 3.32 14.60 8.14
N SER A 125 4.40 15.39 8.18
CA SER A 125 5.33 15.61 7.09
C SER A 125 5.72 14.27 6.49
N CYS A 126 6.00 14.27 5.18
CA CYS A 126 6.52 13.13 4.40
C CYS A 126 7.64 12.35 5.16
N ALA A 127 8.39 13.04 6.03
CA ALA A 127 9.41 12.46 6.91
C ALA A 127 8.88 11.62 8.10
N GLN A 128 7.73 11.94 8.69
CA GLN A 128 7.22 11.30 9.91
C GLN A 128 6.47 9.99 9.60
N ASN A 129 5.79 9.92 8.45
CA ASN A 129 5.21 8.66 7.95
C ASN A 129 6.27 7.66 7.46
N CYS A 130 7.49 8.14 7.17
CA CYS A 130 8.62 7.29 6.76
C CYS A 130 9.03 6.29 7.87
N GLY A 131 8.82 6.64 9.14
CA GLY A 131 9.12 5.76 10.29
C GLY A 131 8.10 4.62 10.50
N ALA A 132 6.89 4.74 9.94
CA ALA A 132 5.81 3.76 10.09
C ALA A 132 5.80 2.69 8.97
N CYS A 133 6.51 2.91 7.86
CA CYS A 133 6.53 2.01 6.69
C CYS A 133 7.22 0.65 6.93
N ILE A 134 7.92 0.47 8.05
CA ILE A 134 8.73 -0.74 8.31
C ILE A 134 7.93 -1.89 8.96
N LYS A 135 6.69 -1.68 9.42
CA LYS A 135 5.98 -2.72 10.18
C LYS A 135 4.94 -3.50 9.36
N VAL A 136 5.22 -4.81 9.28
CA VAL A 136 4.29 -5.94 9.08
C VAL A 136 3.77 -6.22 7.66
N SER A 137 3.60 -5.24 6.77
CA SER A 137 3.04 -5.53 5.42
C SER A 137 4.05 -6.11 4.40
N ILE A 138 5.35 -5.92 4.61
CA ILE A 138 6.35 -6.23 3.58
C ILE A 138 6.59 -7.73 3.36
N PHE A 139 6.64 -8.52 4.44
CA PHE A 139 6.90 -9.96 4.34
C PHE A 139 5.75 -10.70 3.66
N ILE A 140 4.51 -10.28 3.91
CA ILE A 140 3.32 -10.82 3.25
C ILE A 140 3.32 -10.46 1.76
N ARG A 141 3.63 -9.20 1.41
CA ARG A 141 3.73 -8.77 0.01
C ARG A 141 4.83 -9.52 -0.76
N ILE A 142 5.99 -9.74 -0.14
CA ILE A 142 7.08 -10.52 -0.73
C ILE A 142 6.65 -11.99 -0.92
N ALA A 143 5.99 -12.60 0.07
CA ALA A 143 5.51 -13.97 -0.04
C ALA A 143 4.47 -14.14 -1.16
N ILE A 144 3.53 -13.20 -1.29
CA ILE A 144 2.55 -13.17 -2.39
C ILE A 144 3.28 -13.01 -3.73
N ALA A 145 4.24 -12.09 -3.84
CA ALA A 145 5.00 -11.86 -5.08
C ALA A 145 5.75 -13.11 -5.56
N ILE A 146 6.34 -13.88 -4.64
CA ILE A 146 7.00 -15.15 -4.95
C ILE A 146 5.97 -16.19 -5.42
N LEU A 147 4.82 -16.27 -4.74
CA LEU A 147 3.75 -17.23 -5.08
C LEU A 147 3.09 -16.91 -6.43
N THR A 148 2.98 -15.63 -6.79
CA THR A 148 2.36 -15.18 -8.05
C THR A 148 3.35 -15.16 -9.21
N PHE A 149 4.66 -15.30 -8.98
CA PHE A 149 5.67 -15.33 -10.03
C PHE A 149 5.38 -16.35 -11.15
N PRO A 150 4.95 -17.59 -10.88
CA PRO A 150 4.60 -18.56 -11.93
C PRO A 150 3.39 -18.15 -12.78
N ILE A 151 2.45 -17.36 -12.24
CA ILE A 151 1.27 -16.87 -12.96
C ILE A 151 1.67 -15.86 -14.05
N HIS A 152 2.79 -15.16 -13.89
CA HIS A 152 3.32 -14.24 -14.89
C HIS A 152 4.06 -14.93 -16.05
N ALA A 153 4.22 -16.26 -16.03
CA ALA A 153 4.90 -17.01 -17.09
C ALA A 153 4.11 -17.08 -18.41
N VAL A 154 2.80 -16.82 -18.39
CA VAL A 154 1.96 -16.73 -19.60
C VAL A 154 1.63 -15.26 -19.86
N PRO A 155 2.38 -14.58 -20.75
CA PRO A 155 2.12 -13.18 -21.06
C PRO A 155 0.70 -13.01 -21.62
N VAL A 156 0.07 -11.87 -21.32
CA VAL A 156 -1.30 -11.50 -21.72
C VAL A 156 -2.40 -12.27 -20.97
N LEU A 157 -2.45 -13.60 -21.04
CA LEU A 157 -3.49 -14.37 -20.34
C LEU A 157 -3.37 -14.27 -18.81
N GLY A 158 -2.14 -14.33 -18.29
CA GLY A 158 -1.88 -14.14 -16.87
C GLY A 158 -2.34 -12.75 -16.39
N THR A 159 -2.14 -11.72 -17.20
CA THR A 159 -2.55 -10.34 -16.89
C THR A 159 -4.08 -10.20 -16.85
N PHE A 160 -4.79 -10.75 -17.84
CA PHE A 160 -6.26 -10.70 -17.84
C PHE A 160 -6.87 -11.49 -16.67
N ALA A 161 -6.35 -12.69 -16.39
CA ALA A 161 -6.77 -13.47 -15.23
C ALA A 161 -6.48 -12.74 -13.92
N TRP A 162 -5.32 -12.10 -13.81
CA TRP A 162 -4.93 -11.32 -12.64
C TRP A 162 -5.89 -10.15 -12.38
N ILE A 163 -6.21 -9.35 -13.41
CA ILE A 163 -7.18 -8.25 -13.32
C ILE A 163 -8.55 -8.78 -12.89
N TYR A 164 -9.01 -9.85 -13.53
CA TYR A 164 -10.32 -10.43 -13.26
C TYR A 164 -10.46 -10.95 -11.83
N LEU A 165 -9.43 -11.64 -11.32
CA LEU A 165 -9.46 -12.25 -9.99
C LEU A 165 -9.23 -11.25 -8.85
N ASN A 166 -8.40 -10.23 -9.08
CA ASN A 166 -7.99 -9.31 -8.00
C ASN A 166 -8.76 -8.00 -7.97
N GLY A 167 -9.60 -7.68 -8.97
CA GLY A 167 -10.30 -6.40 -9.04
C GLY A 167 -11.04 -6.03 -7.74
N ALA A 168 -11.83 -6.95 -7.18
CA ALA A 168 -12.55 -6.67 -5.92
C ALA A 168 -11.60 -6.47 -4.72
N CYS A 169 -10.51 -7.24 -4.64
CA CYS A 169 -9.51 -7.11 -3.59
C CYS A 169 -8.81 -5.76 -3.67
N MET A 170 -8.41 -5.32 -4.86
CA MET A 170 -7.77 -4.02 -5.08
C MET A 170 -8.66 -2.85 -4.62
N MET A 171 -9.95 -2.87 -4.96
CA MET A 171 -10.86 -1.82 -4.52
C MET A 171 -11.13 -1.87 -3.02
N TRP A 172 -11.15 -3.06 -2.41
CA TRP A 172 -11.20 -3.20 -0.95
C TRP A 172 -9.96 -2.58 -0.31
N GLU A 173 -8.76 -2.88 -0.81
CA GLU A 173 -7.50 -2.30 -0.31
C GLU A 173 -7.53 -0.77 -0.34
N TYR A 174 -8.00 -0.15 -1.43
CA TYR A 174 -8.15 1.31 -1.48
C TYR A 174 -9.14 1.86 -0.44
N HIS A 175 -10.18 1.10 -0.08
CA HIS A 175 -11.19 1.52 0.91
C HIS A 175 -10.76 1.21 2.36
N GLN A 176 -9.58 0.64 2.60
CA GLN A 176 -9.13 0.30 3.95
C GLN A 176 -9.07 1.52 4.87
N SER A 177 -8.50 2.63 4.38
CA SER A 177 -8.46 3.91 5.10
C SER A 177 -9.86 4.42 5.49
N TRP A 178 -10.88 4.13 4.69
CA TRP A 178 -12.27 4.49 4.99
C TRP A 178 -12.85 3.58 6.07
N PHE A 179 -12.64 2.27 6.00
CA PHE A 179 -13.09 1.35 7.06
C PHE A 179 -12.42 1.64 8.41
N ASP A 180 -11.14 1.99 8.39
CA ASP A 180 -10.37 2.34 9.59
C ASP A 180 -10.89 3.65 10.22
N LEU A 181 -11.29 4.63 9.39
CA LEU A 181 -11.87 5.89 9.87
C LEU A 181 -13.16 5.68 10.70
N TYR A 182 -13.93 4.63 10.38
CA TYR A 182 -15.16 4.25 11.10
C TYR A 182 -14.94 3.09 12.09
N ASN A 183 -13.69 2.70 12.37
CA ASN A 183 -13.33 1.59 13.27
C ASN A 183 -14.05 0.27 12.92
N VAL A 184 -14.20 -0.04 11.62
CA VAL A 184 -14.87 -1.25 11.17
C VAL A 184 -13.89 -2.42 11.09
N GLY A 185 -14.08 -3.42 11.95
CA GLY A 185 -13.24 -4.62 11.97
C GLY A 185 -13.39 -5.50 10.72
N TYR A 186 -12.35 -6.28 10.42
CA TYR A 186 -12.21 -7.10 9.20
C TYR A 186 -13.42 -7.99 8.86
N ILE A 187 -14.06 -8.60 9.87
CA ILE A 187 -15.22 -9.47 9.66
C ILE A 187 -16.40 -8.70 9.06
N LYS A 188 -16.65 -7.47 9.55
CA LYS A 188 -17.71 -6.60 9.02
C LYS A 188 -17.35 -6.10 7.62
N GLN A 189 -16.08 -5.74 7.39
CA GLN A 189 -15.60 -5.37 6.06
C GLN A 189 -15.85 -6.49 5.05
N LYS A 190 -15.43 -7.73 5.36
CA LYS A 190 -15.62 -8.89 4.49
C LYS A 190 -17.10 -9.13 4.16
N ALA A 191 -17.99 -9.00 5.14
CA ALA A 191 -19.42 -9.13 4.93
C ALA A 191 -19.96 -8.05 3.98
N TYR A 192 -19.55 -6.80 4.18
CA TYR A 192 -19.94 -5.68 3.32
C TYR A 192 -19.45 -5.84 1.88
N ILE A 193 -18.18 -6.21 1.71
CA ILE A 193 -17.56 -6.44 0.40
C ILE A 193 -18.25 -7.60 -0.31
N LYS A 194 -18.62 -8.67 0.40
CA LYS A 194 -19.36 -9.80 -0.18
C LYS A 194 -20.73 -9.36 -0.71
N THR A 195 -21.45 -8.52 0.03
CA THR A 195 -22.77 -8.00 -0.41
C THR A 195 -22.64 -7.03 -1.58
N ASN A 196 -21.55 -6.26 -1.66
CA ASN A 196 -21.32 -5.26 -2.71
C ASN A 196 -20.28 -5.72 -3.75
N TRP A 197 -20.06 -7.05 -3.85
CA TRP A 197 -18.96 -7.63 -4.60
C TRP A 197 -18.91 -7.13 -6.05
N SER A 198 -20.06 -7.10 -6.73
CA SER A 198 -20.15 -6.68 -8.13
C SER A 198 -19.66 -5.23 -8.35
N GLN A 199 -19.97 -4.31 -7.43
CA GLN A 199 -19.55 -2.91 -7.55
C GLN A 199 -18.04 -2.76 -7.33
N TYR A 200 -17.51 -3.43 -6.31
CA TYR A 200 -16.08 -3.45 -6.01
C TYR A 200 -15.27 -4.12 -7.12
N TRP A 201 -15.77 -5.25 -7.62
CA TRP A 201 -15.16 -6.01 -8.68
C TRP A 201 -15.03 -5.21 -9.98
N GLN A 202 -16.12 -4.60 -10.46
CA GLN A 202 -16.09 -3.79 -11.69
C GLN A 202 -15.17 -2.57 -11.56
N ALA A 203 -15.25 -1.86 -10.43
CA ALA A 203 -14.47 -0.65 -10.22
C ALA A 203 -12.97 -0.96 -10.11
N GLY A 204 -12.61 -2.01 -9.36
CA GLY A 204 -11.24 -2.42 -9.21
C GLY A 204 -10.65 -3.05 -10.47
N MET A 205 -11.43 -3.79 -11.27
CA MET A 205 -10.96 -4.27 -12.57
C MET A 205 -10.53 -3.13 -13.50
N LEU A 206 -11.33 -2.06 -13.57
CA LEU A 206 -10.99 -0.92 -14.41
C LEU A 206 -9.77 -0.17 -13.86
N ALA A 207 -9.71 0.03 -12.54
CA ALA A 207 -8.54 0.62 -11.88
C ALA A 207 -7.26 -0.17 -12.22
N GLN A 208 -7.32 -1.49 -12.11
CA GLN A 208 -6.21 -2.39 -12.41
C GLN A 208 -5.84 -2.39 -13.89
N ALA A 209 -6.82 -2.34 -14.79
CA ALA A 209 -6.59 -2.25 -16.23
C ALA A 209 -5.87 -0.94 -16.61
N LEU A 210 -6.20 0.18 -15.95
CA LEU A 210 -5.51 1.45 -16.15
C LEU A 210 -4.06 1.40 -15.65
N GLU A 211 -3.80 0.75 -14.53
CA GLU A 211 -2.45 0.54 -14.00
C GLU A 211 -1.58 -0.36 -14.90
N MET A 212 -2.18 -1.19 -15.76
CA MET A 212 -1.44 -1.98 -16.74
C MET A 212 -0.92 -1.17 -17.93
N ILE A 213 -1.34 0.09 -18.10
CA ILE A 213 -0.84 0.95 -19.18
C ILE A 213 0.63 1.29 -18.86
N PRO A 214 1.60 0.82 -19.66
CA PRO A 214 3.00 1.08 -19.41
C PRO A 214 3.27 2.59 -19.46
N LEU A 215 4.27 3.06 -18.71
CA LEU A 215 4.63 4.47 -18.51
C LEU A 215 3.62 5.30 -17.70
N PHE A 216 2.34 4.95 -17.75
CA PHE A 216 1.27 5.67 -17.03
C PHE A 216 0.83 4.99 -15.74
N ASN A 217 1.32 3.78 -15.44
CA ASN A 217 1.00 3.04 -14.21
C ASN A 217 1.10 3.91 -12.94
N TRP A 218 2.22 4.64 -12.80
CA TRP A 218 2.42 5.53 -11.65
C TRP A 218 1.28 6.56 -11.53
N LEU A 219 0.92 7.23 -12.63
CA LEU A 219 -0.17 8.20 -12.65
C LEU A 219 -1.51 7.56 -12.29
N PHE A 220 -1.81 6.40 -12.88
CA PHE A 220 -3.08 5.72 -12.65
C PHE A 220 -3.23 5.19 -11.23
N CYS A 221 -2.16 4.71 -10.61
CA CYS A 221 -2.16 4.28 -9.21
C CYS A 221 -2.63 5.41 -8.27
N TRP A 222 -2.10 6.62 -8.43
CA TRP A 222 -2.54 7.78 -7.64
C TRP A 222 -3.96 8.21 -7.98
N SER A 223 -4.32 8.28 -9.28
CA SER A 223 -5.68 8.67 -9.66
C SER A 223 -6.74 7.66 -9.24
N ASN A 224 -6.39 6.36 -9.17
CA ASN A 224 -7.27 5.31 -8.69
C ASN A 224 -7.54 5.47 -7.20
N ALA A 225 -6.54 5.83 -6.39
CA ALA A 225 -6.75 6.18 -4.98
C ALA A 225 -7.70 7.38 -4.83
N VAL A 226 -7.57 8.41 -5.67
CA VAL A 226 -8.51 9.54 -5.72
C VAL A 226 -9.91 9.07 -6.11
N GLY A 227 -10.03 8.23 -7.14
CA GLY A 227 -11.30 7.67 -7.59
C GLY A 227 -12.01 6.84 -6.51
N ALA A 228 -11.25 6.02 -5.78
CA ALA A 228 -11.75 5.26 -4.64
C ALA A 228 -12.25 6.19 -3.51
N ALA A 229 -11.54 7.30 -3.24
CA ALA A 229 -12.00 8.29 -2.27
C ALA A 229 -13.30 8.97 -2.71
N LEU A 230 -13.45 9.28 -3.99
CA LEU A 230 -14.70 9.83 -4.54
C LEU A 230 -15.85 8.79 -4.46
N PHE A 231 -15.54 7.51 -4.69
CA PHE A 231 -16.52 6.43 -4.55
C PHE A 231 -17.06 6.36 -3.12
N VAL A 232 -16.20 6.33 -2.10
CA VAL A 232 -16.70 6.29 -0.72
C VAL A 232 -17.43 7.57 -0.32
N ALA A 233 -17.01 8.75 -0.81
CA ALA A 233 -17.70 10.00 -0.54
C ALA A 233 -19.15 9.99 -1.09
N ASP A 234 -19.37 9.41 -2.26
CA ASP A 234 -20.71 9.27 -2.84
C ASP A 234 -21.54 8.16 -2.17
N LEU A 235 -20.90 7.12 -1.62
CA LEU A 235 -21.56 6.15 -0.74
C LEU A 235 -22.08 6.83 0.52
N GLU A 236 -21.26 7.65 1.18
CA GLU A 236 -21.66 8.42 2.37
C GLU A 236 -22.76 9.44 2.04
N ALA A 237 -22.66 10.14 0.92
CA ALA A 237 -23.71 11.06 0.46
C ALA A 237 -25.05 10.34 0.20
N SER A 238 -25.00 9.05 -0.12
CA SER A 238 -26.18 8.19 -0.28
C SER A 238 -26.66 7.55 1.03
N GLY A 239 -26.08 7.95 2.18
CA GLY A 239 -26.42 7.41 3.50
C GLY A 239 -25.87 6.00 3.77
N LYS A 240 -24.86 5.55 3.03
CA LYS A 240 -24.26 4.21 3.21
C LYS A 240 -22.97 4.33 4.04
N PHE A 241 -23.09 4.20 5.35
CA PHE A 241 -21.96 4.27 6.28
C PHE A 241 -21.46 2.88 6.69
N PRO A 242 -20.13 2.66 6.80
CA PRO A 242 -19.54 1.42 7.30
C PRO A 242 -20.05 1.01 8.67
N SER A 243 -20.28 2.00 9.54
CA SER A 243 -20.70 1.82 10.93
C SER A 243 -22.13 1.28 11.07
N GLU A 244 -22.99 1.53 10.10
CA GLU A 244 -24.43 1.21 10.16
C GLU A 244 -24.75 -0.18 9.60
N MET A 245 -23.75 -0.89 9.09
CA MET A 245 -23.96 -2.18 8.44
C MET A 245 -24.18 -3.29 9.46
N PRO A 246 -25.19 -4.16 9.25
CA PRO A 246 -25.45 -5.26 10.15
C PRO A 246 -24.23 -6.22 10.16
N PRO A 247 -23.81 -6.70 11.35
CA PRO A 247 -22.79 -7.73 11.41
C PRO A 247 -23.28 -8.98 10.64
N PRO A 248 -22.37 -9.75 10.03
CA PRO A 248 -22.77 -11.02 9.40
C PRO A 248 -23.50 -11.89 10.43
N ILE A 249 -24.47 -12.69 9.97
CA ILE A 249 -25.06 -13.76 10.77
C ILE A 249 -23.92 -14.75 11.03
N LEU A 250 -23.23 -14.58 12.15
CA LEU A 250 -22.15 -15.44 12.59
C LEU A 250 -22.77 -16.80 12.92
N THR A 251 -22.33 -17.86 12.24
CA THR A 251 -22.52 -19.21 12.76
C THR A 251 -21.78 -19.31 14.10
N SER A 252 -22.24 -20.18 15.00
CA SER A 252 -21.72 -20.30 16.38
C SER A 252 -20.19 -20.34 16.46
N ASP A 253 -19.53 -21.03 15.53
CA ASP A 253 -18.07 -21.14 15.44
C ASP A 253 -17.35 -19.80 15.26
N SER A 254 -17.94 -18.86 14.52
CA SER A 254 -17.33 -17.55 14.25
C SER A 254 -17.49 -16.58 15.44
N ARG A 255 -18.46 -16.85 16.32
CA ARG A 255 -18.69 -16.07 17.55
C ARG A 255 -17.65 -16.39 18.63
N GLU A 256 -17.21 -17.65 18.70
CA GLU A 256 -16.22 -18.12 19.68
C GLU A 256 -14.82 -17.56 19.41
N GLN A 257 -14.43 -17.46 18.13
CA GLN A 257 -13.16 -16.84 17.71
C GLN A 257 -13.11 -15.32 17.97
N LEU A 258 -14.26 -14.65 18.04
CA LEU A 258 -14.38 -13.21 18.33
C LEU A 258 -14.33 -12.90 19.83
N MET A 259 -14.65 -13.86 20.69
CA MET A 259 -14.70 -13.69 22.15
C MET A 259 -13.45 -14.23 22.86
N ALA A 260 -12.52 -14.85 22.14
CA ALA A 260 -11.24 -15.27 22.69
C ALA A 260 -10.35 -14.06 23.02
N PRO A 261 -10.01 -13.80 24.30
CA PRO A 261 -9.07 -12.74 24.64
C PRO A 261 -7.66 -13.21 24.25
N GLY A 262 -7.09 -12.60 23.21
CA GLY A 262 -5.69 -12.88 22.88
C GLY A 262 -5.29 -12.41 21.49
N GLN A 263 -4.95 -11.13 21.36
CA GLN A 263 -3.65 -10.68 20.85
C GLN A 263 -3.33 -9.30 21.47
N ALA A 264 -3.23 -9.29 22.80
CA ALA A 264 -2.55 -8.27 23.56
C ALA A 264 -1.20 -8.84 24.03
N GLU A 265 -0.31 -9.14 23.10
CA GLU A 265 1.09 -9.45 23.42
C GLU A 265 2.01 -8.86 22.35
N ALA A 266 2.42 -7.61 22.57
CA ALA A 266 3.75 -7.11 22.20
C ALA A 266 3.97 -5.70 22.79
N GLY A 267 4.70 -5.62 23.91
CA GLY A 267 5.48 -4.44 24.26
C GLY A 267 5.05 -3.68 25.51
N GLY A 268 5.41 -4.21 26.69
CA GLY A 268 5.37 -3.49 27.95
C GLY A 268 6.53 -3.92 28.86
N VAL A 269 7.77 -3.71 28.42
CA VAL A 269 8.94 -3.70 29.32
C VAL A 269 9.17 -2.25 29.74
N TYR A 270 8.92 -1.94 31.02
CA TYR A 270 9.71 -1.10 31.93
C TYR A 270 8.91 -0.86 33.22
N GLY A 271 9.46 -1.23 34.39
CA GLY A 271 9.20 -0.48 35.63
C GLY A 271 8.91 -1.23 36.94
N THR A 272 9.98 -1.73 37.59
CA THR A 272 10.31 -1.55 39.03
C THR A 272 9.56 -2.28 40.17
N SER A 273 10.38 -2.78 41.12
CA SER A 273 10.19 -2.84 42.59
C SER A 273 9.72 -4.16 43.23
N ARG A 274 10.66 -5.07 43.51
CA ARG A 274 11.18 -5.39 44.86
C ARG A 274 12.25 -6.47 44.81
#